data_AF-A0A425AG39-F1
#
_entry.id   AF-A0A425AG39-F1
#
_cell.length_a   1.000
_cell.length_b   1.000
_cell.length_c   1.000
_cell.angle_alpha   90.00
_cell.angle_beta   90.00
_cell.angle_gamma   90.00
#
_symmetry.space_group_name_H-M   'P 1'
#
loop_
_entity.id
_entity.type
_entity.pdbx_description
1 polymer ?
#
loop_
_entity_poly.entity_id
_entity_poly.type
_entity_poly.pdbx_seq_one_letter_code
_entity_poly.pdbx_strand_id
1 'polypeptide(L)'
;MAEGQKSAVTEYYLNHGIWPGDNSSAGVASSSTIKGKYVKSVEVKNGVVTATMLSTGVNNEIKGKKLSLWAKRQDGSVKWFCGQPVTRDKAKDDAVTAATGKGTANINTKHLPSTAPTRKSTPN
;
A
#
# COMPACT_ATOMS: atom_id res chain seq x y z
N MET A 1 9.47 -6.90 -7.00
CA MET A 1 8.21 -6.45 -7.66
C MET A 1 7.39 -5.42 -6.87
N ALA A 2 7.74 -5.07 -5.61
CA ALA A 2 7.07 -4.00 -4.84
C ALA A 2 7.91 -2.72 -4.68
N GLU A 3 9.18 -2.74 -5.10
CA GLU A 3 10.11 -1.61 -4.99
C GLU A 3 9.91 -0.57 -6.09
N GLY A 4 9.57 -0.99 -7.31
CA GLY A 4 9.35 -0.06 -8.44
C GLY A 4 8.21 0.93 -8.18
N GLN A 5 7.16 0.48 -7.48
CA GLN A 5 6.02 1.31 -7.08
C GLN A 5 6.41 2.28 -5.97
N LYS A 6 7.26 1.86 -5.03
CA LYS A 6 7.74 2.75 -3.96
C LYS A 6 8.58 3.88 -4.53
N SER A 7 9.51 3.57 -5.44
CA SER A 7 10.33 4.57 -6.10
C SER A 7 9.48 5.56 -6.87
N ALA A 8 8.55 5.07 -7.70
CA ALA A 8 7.68 5.94 -8.51
C ALA A 8 6.78 6.86 -7.65
N VAL A 9 6.17 6.33 -6.59
CA VAL A 9 5.35 7.13 -5.65
C VAL A 9 6.19 8.17 -4.90
N THR A 10 7.42 7.81 -4.53
CA THR A 10 8.35 8.70 -3.82
C THR A 10 8.84 9.81 -4.74
N GLU A 11 9.26 9.48 -5.95
CA GLU A 11 9.73 10.45 -6.94
C GLU A 11 8.63 11.43 -7.33
N TYR A 12 7.39 10.94 -7.52
CA TYR A 12 6.25 11.82 -7.74
C TYR A 12 6.06 12.80 -6.58
N TYR A 13 6.10 12.31 -5.33
CA TYR A 13 5.97 13.17 -4.16
C TYR A 13 7.09 14.22 -4.08
N LEU A 14 8.33 13.83 -4.35
CA LEU A 14 9.48 14.75 -4.31
C LEU A 14 9.40 15.83 -5.41
N ASN A 15 8.87 15.50 -6.59
CA ASN A 15 8.72 16.44 -7.70
C ASN A 15 7.49 17.36 -7.56
N HIS A 16 6.39 16.86 -6.99
CA HIS A 16 5.11 17.58 -6.98
C HIS A 16 4.66 18.08 -5.59
N GLY A 17 5.33 17.65 -4.51
CA GLY A 17 4.97 17.98 -3.13
C GLY A 17 3.62 17.38 -2.66
N ILE A 18 3.02 16.49 -3.46
CA ILE A 18 1.76 15.81 -3.19
C ILE A 18 1.87 14.35 -3.60
N TRP A 19 1.15 13.46 -2.93
CA TRP A 19 1.09 12.04 -3.29
C TRP A 19 0.35 11.82 -4.61
N PRO A 20 0.75 10.85 -5.45
CA PRO A 20 0.03 10.56 -6.69
C PRO A 20 -1.38 10.05 -6.39
N GLY A 21 -2.38 10.57 -7.11
CA GLY A 21 -3.78 10.21 -6.90
C GLY A 21 -4.08 8.74 -7.23
N ASP A 22 -3.37 8.19 -8.22
CA ASP A 22 -3.62 6.88 -8.81
C ASP A 22 -2.35 6.29 -9.48
N ASN A 23 -2.46 5.08 -10.04
CA ASN A 23 -1.36 4.38 -10.73
C ASN A 23 -0.79 5.19 -11.91
N SER A 24 -1.64 5.80 -12.73
CA SER A 24 -1.22 6.58 -13.90
C SER A 24 -0.49 7.83 -13.48
N SER A 25 -1.02 8.54 -12.47
CA SER A 25 -0.34 9.71 -11.88
C SER A 25 1.04 9.33 -11.34
N ALA A 26 1.17 8.16 -10.70
CA ALA A 26 2.45 7.65 -10.22
C ALA A 26 3.39 7.16 -11.34
N GLY A 27 2.96 7.12 -12.61
CA GLY A 27 3.78 6.59 -13.70
C GLY A 27 3.97 5.08 -13.67
N VAL A 28 3.05 4.33 -13.04
CA VAL A 28 3.08 2.87 -12.97
C VAL A 28 1.94 2.23 -13.76
N ALA A 29 2.10 0.96 -14.12
CA ALA A 29 1.06 0.22 -14.84
C ALA A 29 -0.28 0.21 -14.09
N SER A 30 -1.37 0.08 -14.85
CA SER A 30 -2.73 -0.03 -14.31
C SER A 30 -2.87 -1.18 -13.31
N SER A 31 -3.76 -1.05 -12.34
CA SER A 31 -3.79 -1.90 -11.14
C SER A 31 -3.95 -3.40 -11.42
N SER A 32 -4.72 -3.74 -12.45
CA SER A 32 -4.96 -5.11 -12.93
C SER A 32 -3.80 -5.68 -13.76
N THR A 33 -2.84 -4.85 -14.18
CA THR A 33 -1.64 -5.26 -14.92
C THR A 33 -0.51 -5.65 -13.97
N ILE A 34 -0.43 -5.03 -12.80
CA ILE A 34 0.56 -5.35 -11.78
C ILE A 34 0.15 -6.62 -11.02
N LYS A 35 0.63 -7.76 -11.48
CA LYS A 35 0.35 -9.10 -10.92
C LYS A 35 1.63 -9.83 -10.53
N GLY A 36 1.50 -10.82 -9.67
CA GLY A 36 2.61 -11.71 -9.30
C GLY A 36 2.12 -13.07 -8.82
N LYS A 37 3.04 -13.95 -8.46
CA LYS A 37 2.74 -15.34 -8.05
C LYS A 37 1.63 -15.46 -7.01
N TYR A 38 1.53 -14.49 -6.09
CA TYR A 38 0.52 -14.46 -5.02
C TYR A 38 -0.35 -13.19 -5.03
N VAL A 39 -0.08 -12.26 -5.95
CA VAL A 39 -0.68 -10.92 -5.98
C VAL A 39 -1.58 -10.80 -7.20
N LYS A 40 -2.86 -10.50 -6.97
CA LYS A 40 -3.90 -10.31 -7.98
C LYS A 40 -3.84 -8.94 -8.65
N SER A 41 -3.55 -7.89 -7.88
CA SER A 41 -3.49 -6.51 -8.35
C SER A 41 -2.77 -5.62 -7.34
N VAL A 42 -2.25 -4.50 -7.82
CA VAL A 42 -1.64 -3.45 -6.99
C VAL A 42 -2.21 -2.09 -7.40
N GLU A 43 -2.92 -1.47 -6.48
CA GLU A 43 -3.53 -0.15 -6.67
C GLU A 43 -2.73 0.92 -5.91
N VAL A 44 -2.48 2.06 -6.55
CA VAL A 44 -2.02 3.28 -5.90
C VAL A 44 -3.25 4.17 -5.72
N LYS A 45 -3.47 4.69 -4.52
CA LYS A 45 -4.50 5.68 -4.25
C LYS A 45 -3.99 6.72 -3.27
N ASN A 46 -3.91 7.98 -3.69
CA ASN A 46 -3.29 9.05 -2.90
C ASN A 46 -1.91 8.61 -2.34
N GLY A 47 -1.07 7.92 -3.12
CA GLY A 47 0.23 7.41 -2.70
C GLY A 47 0.21 6.25 -1.68
N VAL A 48 -0.96 5.72 -1.32
CA VAL A 48 -1.06 4.43 -0.62
C VAL A 48 -1.08 3.32 -1.66
N VAL A 49 -0.16 2.37 -1.55
CA VAL A 49 -0.04 1.21 -2.44
C VAL A 49 -0.72 0.02 -1.79
N THR A 50 -1.83 -0.46 -2.35
CA THR A 50 -2.60 -1.58 -1.81
C THR A 50 -2.49 -2.80 -2.73
N ALA A 51 -1.89 -3.86 -2.21
CA ALA A 51 -1.79 -5.15 -2.88
C ALA A 51 -2.98 -6.04 -2.48
N THR A 52 -3.62 -6.66 -3.46
CA THR A 52 -4.66 -7.67 -3.24
C THR A 52 -4.11 -9.06 -3.54
N MET A 53 -4.26 -10.00 -2.61
CA MET A 53 -3.82 -11.38 -2.78
C MET A 53 -4.74 -12.16 -3.72
N LEU A 54 -4.20 -13.17 -4.40
CA LEU A 54 -4.98 -14.10 -5.22
C LEU A 54 -6.03 -14.85 -4.39
N SER A 55 -7.05 -15.38 -5.06
CA SER A 55 -8.09 -16.23 -4.44
C SER A 55 -7.74 -17.73 -4.55
N THR A 56 -6.75 -18.08 -5.37
CA THR A 56 -6.27 -19.45 -5.62
C THR A 56 -4.76 -19.50 -5.50
N GLY A 57 -4.19 -20.67 -5.20
CA GLY A 57 -2.73 -20.83 -5.06
C GLY A 57 -2.09 -20.09 -3.88
N VAL A 58 -2.89 -19.62 -2.92
CA VAL A 58 -2.45 -18.98 -1.67
C VAL A 58 -3.12 -19.62 -0.47
N ASN A 59 -2.53 -19.47 0.72
CA ASN A 59 -3.10 -19.98 1.97
C ASN A 59 -4.52 -19.42 2.18
N ASN A 60 -5.45 -20.28 2.62
CA ASN A 60 -6.84 -19.93 2.92
C ASN A 60 -6.97 -18.68 3.79
N GLU A 61 -6.05 -18.48 4.72
CA GLU A 61 -6.07 -17.35 5.66
C GLU A 61 -5.71 -16.00 5.02
N ILE A 62 -5.22 -15.98 3.76
CA ILE A 62 -4.84 -14.76 3.02
C ILE A 62 -5.54 -14.60 1.67
N LYS A 63 -6.41 -15.55 1.29
CA LYS A 63 -7.16 -15.50 0.02
C LYS A 63 -7.97 -14.21 -0.11
N GLY A 64 -7.74 -13.47 -1.20
CA GLY A 64 -8.44 -12.21 -1.47
C GLY A 64 -8.19 -11.08 -0.46
N LYS A 65 -7.25 -11.27 0.48
CA LYS A 65 -6.92 -10.30 1.51
C LYS A 65 -5.96 -9.23 0.99
N LYS A 66 -5.85 -8.13 1.72
CA LYS A 66 -5.08 -6.96 1.32
C LYS A 66 -3.99 -6.58 2.32
N LEU A 67 -2.97 -5.91 1.77
CA LEU A 67 -1.86 -5.28 2.47
C LEU A 67 -1.67 -3.89 1.86
N SER A 68 -1.38 -2.89 2.68
CA SER A 68 -0.99 -1.57 2.20
C SER A 68 0.47 -1.25 2.53
N LEU A 69 1.10 -0.52 1.64
CA LEU A 69 2.34 0.19 1.86
C LEU A 69 2.06 1.68 1.69
N TRP A 70 2.58 2.49 2.60
CA TRP A 70 2.41 3.94 2.53
C TRP A 70 3.68 4.60 3.04
N ALA A 71 3.94 5.81 2.58
CA ALA A 71 5.02 6.63 3.08
C ALA A 71 4.49 7.84 3.84
N LYS A 72 5.29 8.36 4.78
CA LYS A 72 5.12 9.66 5.42
C LYS A 72 6.40 10.46 5.21
N ARG A 73 6.29 11.77 5.01
CA ARG A 73 7.47 12.64 5.00
C ARG A 73 8.10 12.74 6.40
N GLN A 74 9.43 12.67 6.46
CA GLN A 74 10.24 12.93 7.66
C GLN A 74 11.52 13.65 7.25
N ASP A 75 11.71 14.88 7.74
CA ASP A 75 12.99 15.63 7.66
C ASP A 75 13.69 15.55 6.29
N GLY A 76 13.00 15.97 5.23
CA GLY A 76 13.57 15.99 3.87
C GLY A 76 13.63 14.62 3.16
N SER A 77 13.15 13.56 3.80
CA SER A 77 13.05 12.20 3.24
C SER A 77 11.65 11.63 3.38
N VAL A 78 11.40 10.45 2.81
CA VAL A 78 10.16 9.70 3.01
C VAL A 78 10.44 8.39 3.72
N LYS A 79 9.63 8.09 4.75
CA LYS A 79 9.70 6.83 5.48
C LYS A 79 8.55 5.94 5.05
N TRP A 80 8.88 4.74 4.55
CA TRP A 80 7.91 3.74 4.14
C TRP A 80 7.49 2.83 5.28
N PHE A 81 6.20 2.50 5.28
CA PHE A 81 5.53 1.60 6.19
C PHE A 81 4.81 0.52 5.38
N CYS A 82 4.53 -0.61 6.03
CA CYS A 82 3.89 -1.77 5.45
C CYS A 82 2.98 -2.39 6.50
N GLY A 83 1.79 -2.81 6.11
CA GLY A 83 0.88 -3.42 7.05
C GLY A 83 -0.55 -3.56 6.58
N GLN A 84 -1.45 -3.60 7.56
CA GLN A 84 -2.88 -3.69 7.28
C GLN A 84 -3.35 -2.58 6.32
N PRO A 85 -4.46 -2.82 5.59
CA PRO A 85 -5.07 -1.83 4.72
C PRO A 85 -5.29 -0.49 5.40
N VAL A 86 -4.77 0.57 4.77
CA VAL A 86 -4.96 1.96 5.20
C VAL A 86 -5.46 2.80 4.04
N THR A 87 -6.02 3.96 4.36
CA THR A 87 -6.45 4.97 3.40
C THR A 87 -5.83 6.31 3.73
N ARG A 88 -5.65 7.13 2.71
CA ARG A 88 -5.28 8.54 2.83
C ARG A 88 -6.39 9.37 2.21
N ASP A 89 -6.96 10.29 2.99
CA ASP A 89 -8.13 11.06 2.57
C ASP A 89 -7.80 11.99 1.39
N LYS A 90 -6.68 12.72 1.48
CA LYS A 90 -6.23 13.61 0.40
C LYS A 90 -4.77 13.34 0.04
N ALA A 91 -4.45 13.50 -1.25
CA ALA A 91 -3.09 13.42 -1.77
C ALA A 91 -2.10 14.38 -1.09
N LYS A 92 -2.56 15.46 -0.44
CA LYS A 92 -1.68 16.37 0.31
C LYS A 92 -1.34 15.91 1.72
N ASP A 93 -2.12 14.98 2.28
CA ASP A 93 -1.98 14.58 3.67
C ASP A 93 -0.87 13.55 3.82
N ASP A 94 -0.02 13.65 4.85
CA ASP A 94 0.93 12.56 5.15
C ASP A 94 0.28 11.46 6.00
N ALA A 95 -0.71 11.83 6.81
CA ALA A 95 -1.44 10.91 7.67
C ALA A 95 -2.22 9.86 6.85
N VAL A 96 -2.36 8.68 7.46
CA VAL A 96 -3.20 7.60 6.95
C VAL A 96 -4.04 7.07 8.08
N THR A 97 -5.22 6.56 7.75
CA THR A 97 -6.17 5.96 8.70
C THR A 97 -6.38 4.49 8.32
N ALA A 98 -6.80 3.66 9.28
CA ALA A 98 -7.18 2.29 8.97
C ALA A 98 -8.33 2.28 7.97
N ALA A 99 -8.22 1.48 6.91
CA ALA A 99 -9.29 1.38 5.92
C ALA A 99 -10.54 0.78 6.59
N THR A 100 -11.70 1.42 6.42
CA THR A 100 -13.00 0.95 6.90
C THR A 100 -13.94 0.61 5.73
N GLY A 101 -14.82 -0.39 5.90
CA GLY A 101 -15.83 -0.79 4.87
C GLY A 101 -15.62 -2.17 4.23
N LYS A 102 -16.49 -2.54 3.26
CA LYS A 102 -16.44 -3.84 2.55
C LYS A 102 -15.14 -3.97 1.75
N GLY A 103 -14.41 -5.07 1.92
CA GLY A 103 -13.11 -5.29 1.26
C GLY A 103 -11.88 -4.95 2.12
N THR A 104 -12.08 -4.71 3.42
CA THR A 104 -11.07 -4.64 4.51
C THR A 104 -10.65 -6.04 4.99
N ALA A 105 -10.62 -7.01 4.08
CA ALA A 105 -10.16 -8.35 4.42
C ALA A 105 -8.66 -8.28 4.72
N ASN A 106 -8.34 -8.17 6.01
CA ASN A 106 -6.99 -7.89 6.49
C ASN A 106 -6.21 -9.18 6.64
N ILE A 107 -4.99 -9.20 6.10
CA ILE A 107 -4.04 -10.27 6.39
C ILE A 107 -3.78 -10.25 7.90
N ASN A 108 -3.94 -11.41 8.55
CA ASN A 108 -3.65 -11.53 9.98
C ASN A 108 -2.16 -11.20 10.19
N THR A 109 -1.84 -10.51 11.28
CA THR A 109 -0.48 -10.07 11.59
C THR A 109 0.54 -11.21 11.66
N LYS A 110 0.10 -12.46 11.92
CA LYS A 110 0.98 -13.65 11.84
C LYS A 110 1.50 -13.95 10.42
N HIS A 111 0.82 -13.47 9.39
CA HIS A 111 1.19 -13.66 7.98
C HIS A 111 1.82 -12.42 7.36
N LEU A 112 1.98 -11.34 8.13
CA LEU A 112 2.75 -10.17 7.71
C LEU A 112 4.25 -10.47 7.89
N PRO A 113 5.11 -10.02 6.98
CA PRO A 113 6.56 -10.11 7.17
C PRO A 113 6.96 -9.37 8.47
N SER A 114 8.00 -9.85 9.16
CA SER A 114 8.46 -9.26 10.44
C SER A 114 8.86 -7.79 10.33
N THR A 115 9.18 -7.34 9.11
CA THR A 115 9.50 -5.95 8.76
C THR A 115 8.26 -5.07 8.56
N ALA A 116 7.03 -5.59 8.68
CA ALA A 116 5.80 -4.82 8.65
C ALA A 116 5.49 -4.20 10.02
N PRO A 117 5.62 -2.87 10.20
CA PRO A 117 5.45 -2.21 11.50
C PRO A 117 4.05 -2.37 12.13
N THR A 118 3.01 -2.72 11.37
CA THR A 118 1.66 -2.93 11.93
C THR A 118 1.51 -4.21 12.75
N ARG A 119 2.58 -5.01 12.95
CA ARG A 119 2.55 -6.06 13.98
C ARG A 119 2.50 -5.48 15.40
N LYS A 120 2.83 -4.18 15.59
CA LYS A 120 2.95 -3.56 16.93
C LYS A 120 2.27 -2.20 17.15
N SER A 121 1.54 -1.62 16.20
CA SER A 121 1.02 -0.26 16.40
C SER A 121 -0.46 -0.15 16.10
N THR A 122 -1.24 -0.04 17.16
CA THR A 122 -2.41 0.84 17.21
C THR A 122 -2.06 2.17 16.54
N PRO A 123 -2.95 2.75 15.73
CA PRO A 123 -2.74 4.05 15.15
C PRO A 123 -2.74 5.08 16.29
N ASN A 124 -1.63 5.79 16.45
CA ASN A 124 -1.58 7.05 17.18
C ASN A 124 -1.58 8.17 16.13
#